data_AF-T1C2T5-F1
#
_entry.id   AF-T1C2T5-F1
#
_cell.length_a   1.000
_cell.length_b   1.000
_cell.length_c   1.000
_cell.angle_alpha   90.00
_cell.angle_beta   90.00
_cell.angle_gamma   90.00
#
_symmetry.space_group_name_H-M   'P 1'
#
loop_
_entity.id
_entity.type
_entity.pdbx_description
1 polymer ?
#
loop_
_entity_poly.entity_id
_entity_poly.type
_entity_poly.pdbx_seq_one_letter_code
_entity_poly.pdbx_strand_id
1 'polypeptide(L)'
;MIAEKKRTQREFDSESRKFGKISILSNVRDDPETVYNFYKQREEIEQAFDAMKNELENDKSYLSDDDSLRGYFFVSFLSLYLYYSIFILIRAADLTSKLSVKDVLLKFSKVYRIARGSRETLSEIPSSVEKIDRSLGTNIFPKNL
;
A
#
# COMPACT_ATOMS: atom_id res chain seq x y z
N MET A 1 9.18 -43.41 7.63
CA MET A 1 10.62 -43.09 7.43
C MET A 1 10.79 -42.60 6.00
N ILE A 2 10.95 -41.31 5.79
CA ILE A 2 11.31 -40.77 4.47
C ILE A 2 12.83 -40.95 4.36
N ALA A 3 13.28 -41.76 3.40
CA ALA A 3 14.70 -41.97 3.17
C ALA A 3 15.34 -40.66 2.67
N GLU A 4 16.27 -40.10 3.45
CA GLU A 4 17.12 -38.98 3.04
C GLU A 4 18.07 -39.43 1.92
N LYS A 5 17.62 -39.35 0.67
CA LYS A 5 18.54 -39.35 -0.48
C LYS A 5 19.24 -37.99 -0.54
N LYS A 6 20.48 -37.92 -0.06
CA LYS A 6 21.36 -36.75 -0.25
C LYS A 6 21.68 -36.60 -1.74
N ARG A 7 21.29 -35.45 -2.33
CA ARG A 7 21.65 -35.08 -3.71
C ARG A 7 23.17 -34.97 -3.85
N THR A 8 23.69 -35.39 -5.00
CA THR A 8 25.11 -35.22 -5.32
C THR A 8 25.41 -33.78 -5.77
N GLN A 9 26.66 -33.32 -5.58
CA GLN A 9 27.06 -31.97 -5.97
C GLN A 9 26.81 -31.68 -7.45
N ARG A 10 27.02 -32.67 -8.33
CA ARG A 10 26.77 -32.53 -9.78
C ARG A 10 25.29 -32.31 -10.10
N GLU A 11 24.39 -33.00 -9.40
CA GLU A 11 22.94 -32.82 -9.57
C GLU A 11 22.48 -31.46 -9.03
N PHE A 12 23.10 -31.00 -7.94
CA PHE A 12 22.87 -29.65 -7.43
C PHE A 12 23.34 -28.60 -8.45
N ASP A 13 24.55 -28.72 -8.96
CA ASP A 13 25.13 -27.77 -9.92
C ASP A 13 24.33 -27.73 -11.23
N SER A 14 23.82 -28.87 -11.70
CA SER A 14 22.97 -28.91 -12.91
C SER A 14 21.63 -28.20 -12.71
N GLU A 15 21.00 -28.38 -11.54
CA GLU A 15 19.70 -27.77 -11.24
C GLU A 15 19.81 -26.32 -10.73
N SER A 16 20.98 -25.91 -10.24
CA SER A 16 21.25 -24.55 -9.76
C SER A 16 20.93 -23.47 -10.79
N ARG A 17 21.07 -23.80 -12.08
CA ARG A 17 20.75 -22.93 -13.22
C ARG A 17 19.27 -22.56 -13.32
N LYS A 18 18.38 -23.26 -12.60
CA LYS A 18 16.94 -23.00 -12.55
C LYS A 18 16.52 -22.30 -11.26
N PHE A 19 17.38 -22.24 -10.26
CA PHE A 19 17.03 -21.66 -8.96
C PHE A 19 16.84 -20.15 -9.10
N GLY A 20 15.88 -19.61 -8.34
CA GLY A 20 15.56 -18.17 -8.37
C GLY A 20 14.88 -17.69 -9.65
N LYS A 21 14.53 -18.58 -10.60
CA LYS A 21 13.76 -18.21 -11.79
C LYS A 21 12.27 -18.30 -11.49
N ILE A 22 11.56 -17.21 -11.71
CA ILE A 22 10.11 -17.12 -11.58
C ILE A 22 9.52 -17.04 -12.98
N SER A 23 8.65 -17.99 -13.33
CA SER A 23 7.94 -17.99 -14.61
C SER A 23 6.58 -17.29 -14.43
N ILE A 24 6.35 -16.20 -15.16
CA ILE A 24 5.08 -15.45 -15.12
C ILE A 24 4.38 -15.63 -16.46
N LEU A 25 3.15 -16.15 -16.43
CA LEU A 25 2.26 -16.17 -17.58
C LEU A 25 1.42 -14.89 -17.58
N SER A 26 1.59 -14.05 -18.61
CA SER A 26 0.90 -12.76 -18.70
C SER A 26 0.45 -12.49 -20.14
N ASN A 27 -0.69 -11.81 -20.28
CA ASN A 27 -1.13 -11.20 -21.54
C ASN A 27 -0.54 -9.80 -21.75
N VAL A 28 0.12 -9.23 -20.72
CA VAL A 28 0.82 -7.94 -20.78
C VAL A 28 2.14 -8.12 -21.53
N ARG A 29 2.36 -7.29 -22.54
CA ARG A 29 3.59 -7.26 -23.34
C ARG A 29 4.42 -6.04 -22.94
N ASP A 30 5.10 -6.15 -21.81
CA ASP A 30 5.95 -5.10 -21.26
C ASP A 30 7.31 -5.69 -20.86
N ASP A 31 8.23 -4.85 -20.39
CA ASP A 31 9.54 -5.31 -19.95
C ASP A 31 9.43 -6.28 -18.75
N PRO A 32 10.36 -7.25 -18.61
CA PRO A 32 10.28 -8.26 -17.56
C PRO A 32 10.24 -7.70 -16.14
N GLU A 33 10.89 -6.57 -15.89
CA GLU A 33 10.90 -5.92 -14.58
C GLU A 33 9.52 -5.32 -14.27
N THR A 34 8.89 -4.66 -15.23
CA THR A 34 7.51 -4.16 -15.11
C THR A 34 6.51 -5.30 -14.88
N VAL A 35 6.60 -6.39 -15.65
CA VAL A 35 5.74 -7.57 -15.46
C VAL A 35 5.93 -8.20 -14.09
N TYR A 36 7.17 -8.32 -13.63
CA TYR A 36 7.48 -8.80 -12.29
C TYR A 36 6.93 -7.86 -11.19
N ASN A 37 7.04 -6.55 -11.37
CA ASN A 37 6.51 -5.56 -10.43
C ASN A 37 4.98 -5.61 -10.33
N PHE A 38 4.26 -5.88 -11.43
CA PHE A 38 2.81 -6.12 -11.37
C PHE A 38 2.48 -7.40 -10.59
N TYR A 39 3.22 -8.49 -10.81
CA TYR A 39 3.05 -9.70 -10.01
C TYR A 39 3.31 -9.42 -8.52
N LYS A 40 4.37 -8.68 -8.20
CA LYS A 40 4.74 -8.33 -6.83
C LYS A 40 3.68 -7.46 -6.14
N GLN A 41 3.06 -6.52 -6.85
CA GLN A 41 1.96 -5.71 -6.30
C GLN A 41 0.78 -6.54 -5.81
N ARG A 42 0.56 -7.74 -6.37
CA ARG A 42 -0.50 -8.63 -5.90
C ARG A 42 -0.26 -9.08 -4.45
N GLU A 43 0.99 -9.33 -4.08
CA GLU A 43 1.36 -9.69 -2.70
C GLU A 43 1.01 -8.56 -1.73
N GLU A 44 1.26 -7.31 -2.13
CA GLU A 44 0.89 -6.15 -1.32
C GLU A 44 -0.63 -6.14 -1.06
N ILE A 45 -1.44 -6.38 -2.11
CA ILE A 45 -2.90 -6.44 -2.01
C ILE A 45 -3.32 -7.54 -1.02
N GLU A 46 -2.74 -8.73 -1.15
CA GLU A 46 -3.03 -9.87 -0.25
C GLU A 46 -2.69 -9.53 1.21
N GLN A 47 -1.53 -8.90 1.48
CA GLN A 47 -1.16 -8.47 2.83
C GLN A 47 -2.14 -7.45 3.41
N ALA A 48 -2.66 -6.55 2.58
CA ALA A 48 -3.59 -5.53 3.03
C ALA A 48 -5.01 -6.09 3.28
N PHE A 49 -5.44 -7.07 2.49
CA PHE A 49 -6.64 -7.86 2.78
C PHE A 49 -6.50 -8.69 4.06
N ASP A 50 -5.32 -9.27 4.31
CA ASP A 50 -5.04 -9.99 5.55
C ASP A 50 -5.06 -9.06 6.77
N ALA A 51 -4.49 -7.86 6.66
CA ALA A 51 -4.58 -6.84 7.72
C ALA A 51 -6.03 -6.45 8.01
N MET A 52 -6.83 -6.20 6.97
CA MET A 52 -8.27 -5.91 7.11
C MET A 52 -9.02 -7.06 7.77
N LYS A 53 -8.71 -8.31 7.39
CA LYS A 53 -9.34 -9.49 7.97
C LYS A 53 -8.98 -9.65 9.44
N ASN A 54 -7.73 -9.41 9.83
CA ASN A 54 -7.30 -9.50 11.22
C ASN A 54 -7.98 -8.45 12.11
N GLU A 55 -8.14 -7.21 11.62
CA GLU A 55 -8.91 -6.17 12.33
C GLU A 55 -10.39 -6.56 12.45
N LEU A 56 -11.00 -7.10 11.38
CA LEU A 56 -12.35 -7.67 11.41
C LEU A 56 -12.48 -8.74 12.50
N GLU A 57 -11.53 -9.67 12.58
CA GLU A 57 -11.59 -10.75 13.55
C GLU A 57 -11.55 -10.24 14.99
N ASN A 58 -10.79 -9.17 15.24
CA ASN A 58 -10.73 -8.52 16.55
C ASN A 58 -12.04 -7.79 16.90
N ASP A 59 -12.70 -7.18 15.92
CA ASP A 59 -13.94 -6.39 16.11
C ASP A 59 -15.23 -7.22 15.99
N LYS A 60 -15.16 -8.52 15.66
CA LYS A 60 -16.32 -9.44 15.51
C LYS A 60 -17.29 -9.38 16.69
N SER A 61 -16.82 -9.11 17.90
CA SER A 61 -17.67 -9.03 19.09
C SER A 61 -18.62 -7.81 19.09
N TYR A 62 -18.32 -6.78 18.30
CA TYR A 62 -19.14 -5.56 18.17
C TYR A 62 -20.07 -5.57 16.95
N LEU A 63 -19.80 -6.41 15.94
CA LEU A 63 -20.57 -6.49 14.69
C LEU A 63 -21.67 -7.56 14.83
N SER A 64 -22.76 -7.18 15.49
CA SER A 64 -23.85 -8.12 15.84
C SER A 64 -24.97 -8.22 14.79
N ASP A 65 -24.98 -7.36 13.78
CA ASP A 65 -26.00 -7.35 12.71
C ASP A 65 -25.39 -7.20 11.31
N ASP A 66 -26.13 -7.65 10.30
CA ASP A 66 -25.71 -7.69 8.89
C ASP A 66 -25.38 -6.31 8.32
N ASP A 67 -26.11 -5.25 8.70
CA ASP A 67 -25.88 -3.90 8.20
C ASP A 67 -24.61 -3.30 8.81
N SER A 68 -24.36 -3.55 10.11
CA SER A 68 -23.09 -3.19 10.74
C SER A 68 -21.91 -3.88 10.05
N LEU A 69 -22.03 -5.17 9.72
CA LEU A 69 -20.99 -5.90 9.00
C LEU A 69 -20.74 -5.30 7.61
N ARG A 70 -21.80 -4.99 6.85
CA ARG A 70 -21.69 -4.35 5.53
C ARG A 70 -21.05 -2.97 5.62
N GLY A 71 -21.46 -2.16 6.60
CA GLY A 71 -20.89 -0.84 6.85
C GLY A 71 -19.40 -0.91 7.18
N TYR A 72 -19.00 -1.87 8.01
CA TYR A 72 -17.60 -2.12 8.32
C TYR A 72 -16.81 -2.43 7.05
N PHE A 73 -17.22 -3.44 6.27
CA PHE A 73 -16.52 -3.83 5.04
C PHE A 73 -16.43 -2.67 4.04
N PHE A 74 -17.48 -1.85 3.95
CA PHE A 74 -17.48 -0.67 3.09
C PHE A 74 -16.43 0.37 3.50
N VAL A 75 -16.35 0.70 4.80
CA VAL A 75 -15.36 1.65 5.31
C VAL A 75 -13.94 1.09 5.20
N SER A 76 -13.74 -0.20 5.48
CA SER A 76 -12.45 -0.86 5.32
C SER A 76 -11.99 -0.86 3.87
N PHE A 77 -12.89 -1.15 2.93
CA PHE A 77 -12.59 -1.09 1.50
C PHE A 77 -12.19 0.33 1.07
N LEU A 78 -12.92 1.36 1.51
CA LEU A 78 -12.58 2.75 1.21
C LEU A 78 -11.22 3.14 1.79
N SER A 79 -10.93 2.72 3.02
CA SER A 79 -9.65 2.95 3.68
C SER A 79 -8.50 2.31 2.90
N LEU A 80 -8.71 1.07 2.45
CA LEU A 80 -7.74 0.33 1.64
C LEU A 80 -7.53 0.98 0.26
N TYR A 81 -8.61 1.41 -0.38
CA TYR A 81 -8.55 2.13 -1.65
C TYR A 81 -7.76 3.44 -1.53
N LEU A 82 -7.99 4.21 -0.47
CA LEU A 82 -7.24 5.44 -0.21
C LEU A 82 -5.77 5.16 0.06
N TYR A 83 -5.47 4.12 0.86
CA TYR A 83 -4.10 3.69 1.13
C TYR A 83 -3.35 3.36 -0.17
N TYR A 84 -3.96 2.56 -1.05
CA TYR A 84 -3.37 2.22 -2.35
C TYR A 84 -3.27 3.40 -3.30
N SER A 85 -4.25 4.31 -3.27
CA SER A 85 -4.20 5.53 -4.07
C SER A 85 -2.95 6.34 -3.70
N ILE A 86 -2.66 6.49 -2.40
CA ILE A 86 -1.44 7.15 -1.93
C ILE A 86 -0.19 6.37 -2.35
N PHE A 87 -0.20 5.04 -2.21
CA PHE A 87 0.93 4.21 -2.64
C PHE A 87 1.26 4.36 -4.12
N ILE A 88 0.24 4.38 -4.99
CA ILE A 88 0.39 4.60 -6.42
C ILE A 88 1.01 5.98 -6.69
N LEU A 89 0.58 7.02 -5.98
CA LEU A 89 1.18 8.36 -6.10
C LEU A 89 2.65 8.39 -5.68
N ILE A 90 3.01 7.71 -4.58
CA ILE A 90 4.40 7.59 -4.12
C ILE A 90 5.26 6.89 -5.19
N ARG A 91 4.74 5.81 -5.76
CA ARG A 91 5.43 5.06 -6.83
C ARG A 91 5.58 5.90 -8.09
N ALA A 92 4.53 6.61 -8.51
CA ALA A 92 4.56 7.48 -9.68
C ALA A 92 5.56 8.64 -9.52
N ALA A 93 5.81 9.08 -8.28
CA ALA A 93 6.81 10.10 -7.96
C ALA A 93 8.24 9.54 -7.75
N ASP A 94 8.46 8.22 -7.91
CA ASP A 94 9.71 7.52 -7.63
C ASP A 94 10.23 7.74 -6.19
N LEU A 95 9.31 7.76 -5.22
CA LEU A 95 9.60 8.01 -3.80
C LEU A 95 9.50 6.77 -2.90
N THR A 96 9.28 5.58 -3.46
CA THR A 96 9.07 4.33 -2.70
C THR A 96 10.22 4.00 -1.74
N SER A 97 11.46 4.40 -2.07
CA SER A 97 12.65 4.20 -1.21
C SER A 97 12.76 5.18 -0.04
N LYS A 98 11.96 6.25 -0.04
CA LYS A 98 12.08 7.38 0.89
C LYS A 98 10.81 7.65 1.70
N LEU A 99 9.67 7.15 1.25
CA LEU A 99 8.36 7.53 1.78
C LEU A 99 7.42 6.34 1.80
N SER A 100 6.88 6.01 2.97
CA SER A 100 5.77 5.07 3.09
C SER A 100 4.42 5.78 3.08
N VAL A 101 3.34 5.05 2.80
CA VAL A 101 1.97 5.59 2.92
C VAL A 101 1.69 6.11 4.33
N LYS A 102 2.18 5.41 5.36
CA LYS A 102 2.03 5.81 6.76
C LYS A 102 2.72 7.14 7.04
N ASP A 103 3.90 7.38 6.46
CA ASP A 103 4.60 8.65 6.59
C ASP A 103 3.83 9.81 5.94
N VAL A 104 3.21 9.58 4.78
CA VAL A 104 2.35 10.58 4.13
C VAL A 104 1.16 10.92 5.03
N LEU A 105 0.42 9.91 5.46
CA LEU A 105 -0.76 10.08 6.32
C LEU A 105 -0.39 10.83 7.62
N LEU A 106 0.71 10.45 8.27
CA LEU A 106 1.17 11.08 9.51
C LEU A 106 1.61 12.53 9.32
N LYS A 107 2.20 12.87 8.17
CA LYS A 107 2.64 14.23 7.87
C LYS A 107 1.45 15.11 7.48
N PHE A 108 0.53 14.57 6.68
CA PHE A 108 -0.67 15.28 6.23
C PHE A 108 -1.67 15.51 7.37
N SER A 109 -1.77 14.59 8.32
CA SER A 109 -2.66 14.72 9.49
C SER A 109 -2.32 15.90 10.42
N LYS A 110 -1.13 16.50 10.27
CA LYS A 110 -0.70 17.66 11.07
C LYS A 110 -1.23 19.00 10.55
N VAL A 111 -1.83 19.02 9.36
CA VAL A 111 -2.42 20.23 8.77
C VAL A 111 -3.93 20.21 9.01
N TYR A 112 -4.44 21.24 9.68
CA TYR A 112 -5.83 21.32 10.11
C TYR A 112 -6.52 22.53 9.48
N ARG A 113 -7.83 22.40 9.20
CA ARG A 113 -8.68 23.56 8.93
C ARG A 113 -9.14 24.18 10.25
N ILE A 114 -8.88 25.47 10.42
CA ILE A 114 -9.24 26.26 11.59
C ILE A 114 -10.38 27.19 11.19
N ALA A 115 -11.56 26.99 11.76
CA ALA A 115 -12.71 27.87 11.59
C ALA A 115 -12.78 28.88 12.75
N ARG A 116 -12.77 30.19 12.44
CA ARG A 116 -12.99 31.28 13.40
C ARG A 116 -14.11 32.18 12.88
N GLY A 117 -15.33 31.89 13.34
CA GLY A 117 -16.54 32.60 12.88
C GLY A 117 -16.77 32.35 11.39
N SER A 118 -16.82 33.42 10.59
CA SER A 118 -16.99 33.33 9.13
C SER A 118 -15.69 33.13 8.34
N ARG A 119 -14.53 33.06 9.01
CA ARG A 119 -13.23 32.84 8.35
C ARG A 119 -12.77 31.41 8.57
N GLU A 120 -12.46 30.71 7.48
CA GLU A 120 -11.74 29.44 7.51
C GLU A 120 -10.30 29.67 7.04
N THR A 121 -9.33 29.11 7.76
CA THR A 121 -7.91 29.17 7.42
C THR A 121 -7.26 27.83 7.68
N LEU A 122 -6.21 27.46 6.96
CA LEU A 122 -5.38 26.30 7.33
C LEU A 122 -4.44 26.65 8.48
N SER A 123 -4.07 25.64 9.28
CA SER A 123 -2.93 25.73 10.19
C SER A 123 -1.62 25.93 9.41
N GLU A 124 -0.53 26.19 10.12
CA GLU A 124 0.80 26.21 9.49
C GLU A 124 1.04 24.91 8.72
N ILE A 125 1.46 25.04 7.46
CA ILE A 125 1.87 23.92 6.61
C ILE A 125 3.40 23.83 6.68
N PRO A 126 3.98 22.82 7.35
CA PRO A 126 5.43 22.67 7.38
C PRO A 126 6.00 22.52 5.98
N SER A 127 7.19 23.08 5.72
CA SER A 127 7.85 22.99 4.41
C SER A 127 8.09 21.56 3.93
N SER A 128 8.27 20.62 4.85
CA SER A 128 8.39 19.19 4.55
C SER A 128 7.08 18.57 4.05
N VAL A 129 5.94 19.05 4.53
CA VAL A 129 4.60 18.64 4.09
C VAL A 129 4.30 19.22 2.71
N GLU A 130 4.57 20.52 2.51
CA GLU A 130 4.37 21.19 1.21
C GLU A 130 5.19 20.51 0.09
N LYS A 131 6.44 20.11 0.39
CA LYS A 131 7.28 19.37 -0.56
C LYS A 131 6.65 18.03 -0.96
N ILE A 132 6.11 17.28 0.01
CA ILE A 132 5.47 15.99 -0.26
C ILE A 132 4.19 16.18 -1.08
N ASP A 133 3.31 17.11 -0.68
CA ASP A 133 2.08 17.43 -1.42
C ASP A 133 2.38 17.80 -2.90
N ARG A 134 3.44 18.59 -3.12
CA ARG A 134 3.88 18.94 -4.47
C ARG A 134 4.47 17.75 -5.23
N SER A 135 5.33 16.95 -4.59
CA SER A 135 5.91 15.76 -5.22
C SER A 135 4.87 14.70 -5.59
N LEU A 136 3.83 14.55 -4.77
CA LEU A 136 2.73 13.62 -5.03
C LEU A 136 1.68 14.20 -5.99
N GLY A 137 1.72 15.50 -6.30
CA GLY A 137 0.77 16.18 -7.18
C GLY A 137 -0.65 16.30 -6.61
N THR A 138 -0.82 16.15 -5.30
CA THR A 138 -2.13 16.08 -4.65
C THR A 138 -2.81 17.44 -4.49
N ASN A 139 -2.03 18.51 -4.30
CA ASN A 139 -2.49 19.89 -4.12
C ASN A 139 -3.61 20.03 -3.07
N ILE A 140 -3.56 19.24 -2.00
CA ILE A 140 -4.62 19.17 -0.99
C ILE A 140 -4.56 20.32 0.03
N PHE A 141 -3.45 21.06 0.07
CA PHE A 141 -3.25 22.18 0.99
C PHE A 141 -3.19 23.53 0.23
N PRO A 142 -4.34 24.10 -0.18
CA PRO A 142 -4.37 25.37 -0.89
C PRO A 142 -3.91 26.53 0.01
N LYS A 143 -3.11 27.44 -0.54
CA LYS A 143 -2.58 28.60 0.21
C LYS A 143 -3.63 29.67 0.53
N ASN A 144 -4.76 29.66 -0.18
CA ASN A 144 -5.92 30.51 0.05
C ASN A 144 -7.17 29.61 0.08
N LEU A 145 -7.97 29.72 1.14
CA LEU A 145 -9.31 29.12 1.27
C LEU A 145 -10.37 30.16 0.93
#